data_AF-A0A924TV72-F1
#
_entry.id   AF-A0A924TV72-F1
#
_cell.length_a   1.000
_cell.length_b   1.000
_cell.length_c   1.000
_cell.angle_alpha   90.00
_cell.angle_beta   90.00
_cell.angle_gamma   90.00
#
_symmetry.space_group_name_H-M   'P 1'
#
loop_
_entity.id
_entity.type
_entity.pdbx_description
1 polymer ?
#
loop_
_entity_poly.entity_id
_entity_poly.type
_entity_poly.pdbx_seq_one_letter_code
_entity_poly.pdbx_strand_id
1 'polypeptide(L)' 'MASVTIQAVKKNFGEVAVLHGVDIDIPDGSFTVLVGPSGCGKSTLLRMIAGLEQISGGEIRIG' A
#
# COMPACT_ATOMS: atom_id res chain seq x y z
N MET A 1 5.66 -10.62 -14.90
CA MET A 1 4.47 -10.12 -14.18
C MET A 1 4.63 -8.58 -14.16
N ALA A 2 3.80 -7.77 -13.51
CA ALA A 2 4.02 -6.32 -13.51
C ALA A 2 4.80 -5.90 -12.26
N SER A 3 5.64 -4.88 -12.37
CA SER A 3 6.23 -4.26 -11.18
C SER A 3 5.17 -3.49 -10.39
N VAL A 4 5.37 -3.29 -9.08
CA VAL A 4 4.51 -2.41 -8.26
C VAL A 4 5.36 -1.39 -7.53
N THR A 5 5.06 -0.11 -7.73
CA THR A 5 5.71 1.01 -7.05
C THR A 5 4.67 1.75 -6.22
N ILE A 6 4.98 1.96 -4.94
CA ILE A 6 4.15 2.68 -3.96
C ILE A 6 4.98 3.88 -3.54
N GLN A 7 4.47 5.10 -3.76
CA GLN A 7 5.18 6.34 -3.49
C GLN A 7 4.36 7.26 -2.57
N ALA A 8 4.93 7.56 -1.40
CA ALA A 8 4.34 8.41 -0.36
C ALA A 8 2.87 8.10 -0.04
N VAL A 9 2.48 6.83 -0.11
CA VAL A 9 1.06 6.45 0.00
C VAL A 9 0.54 6.64 1.41
N LYS A 10 -0.58 7.35 1.51
CA LYS A 10 -1.27 7.67 2.75
C LYS A 10 -2.66 7.09 2.76
N LYS A 11 -3.13 6.74 3.96
CA LYS A 11 -4.51 6.31 4.18
C LYS A 11 -5.04 6.83 5.50
N ASN A 12 -6.17 7.52 5.41
CA ASN A 12 -6.95 8.00 6.54
C ASN A 12 -8.37 7.41 6.46
N PHE A 13 -8.91 7.05 7.62
CA PHE A 13 -10.34 6.77 7.80
C PHE A 13 -10.91 7.84 8.73
N GLY A 14 -11.59 8.83 8.14
CA GLY A 14 -11.94 10.05 8.86
C GLY A 14 -10.68 10.75 9.36
N GLU A 15 -10.63 11.03 10.66
CA GLU A 15 -9.48 11.69 11.32
C GLU A 15 -8.34 10.72 11.66
N VAL A 16 -8.57 9.41 11.56
CA VAL A 16 -7.56 8.39 11.93
C VAL A 16 -6.64 8.11 10.76
N ALA A 17 -5.37 8.51 10.87
CA ALA A 17 -4.32 8.14 9.93
C ALA A 17 -3.82 6.71 10.21
N VAL A 18 -3.92 5.83 9.21
CA VAL A 18 -3.48 4.42 9.28
C VAL A 18 -2.17 4.19 8.54
N LEU A 19 -1.96 4.90 7.42
CA LEU A 19 -0.69 4.89 6.68
C LEU A 19 -0.20 6.33 6.53
N HIS A 20 1.04 6.58 6.95
CA HIS A 20 1.59 7.93 7.12
C HIS A 20 2.45 8.42 5.94
N GLY A 21 2.48 7.68 4.83
CA GLY A 21 3.42 7.89 3.73
C GLY A 21 4.38 6.72 3.66
N VAL A 22 4.04 5.74 2.83
CA VAL A 22 4.81 4.51 2.66
C VAL A 22 5.40 4.47 1.25
N ASP A 23 6.67 4.11 1.17
CA ASP A 23 7.43 3.92 -0.07
C ASP A 23 7.87 2.46 -0.16
N ILE A 24 7.44 1.76 -1.22
CA ILE A 24 7.77 0.35 -1.45
C ILE A 24 7.95 0.11 -2.95
N ASP A 25 9.06 -0.52 -3.29
CA ASP A 25 9.31 -1.07 -4.62
C ASP A 25 9.20 -2.60 -4.58
N ILE A 26 8.27 -3.15 -5.36
CA ILE A 26 8.06 -4.59 -5.52
C ILE A 26 8.51 -4.97 -6.95
N PRO A 27 9.68 -5.62 -7.10
CA PRO A 27 10.18 -6.02 -8.40
C PRO A 27 9.28 -7.04 -9.10
N ASP A 28 9.31 -7.03 -10.43
CA ASP A 28 8.65 -8.07 -11.22
C ASP A 28 9.17 -9.47 -10.84
N GLY A 29 8.24 -10.43 -10.73
CA GLY A 29 8.52 -11.83 -10.41
C GLY A 29 8.89 -12.08 -8.95
N SER A 30 8.89 -11.05 -8.09
CA SER A 30 9.19 -11.21 -6.68
C SER A 30 8.03 -11.84 -5.90
N PHE A 31 8.37 -12.63 -4.87
CA PHE A 31 7.41 -13.07 -3.86
C PHE A 31 7.58 -12.21 -2.61
N THR A 32 6.73 -11.18 -2.47
CA THR A 32 6.81 -10.21 -1.38
C THR A 32 5.78 -10.52 -0.29
N VAL A 33 6.22 -10.52 0.98
CA VAL A 33 5.36 -10.77 2.14
C VAL A 33 5.27 -9.51 3.00
N LEU A 34 4.04 -9.09 3.33
CA LEU A 34 3.79 -8.02 4.30
C LEU A 34 3.64 -8.61 5.70
N VAL A 35 4.53 -8.23 6.63
CA VAL A 35 4.53 -8.70 8.03
C VAL A 35 4.41 -7.54 9.01
N GLY A 36 3.81 -7.79 10.18
CA GLY A 36 3.65 -6.79 11.24
C GLY A 36 2.45 -7.06 12.16
N PRO A 37 2.34 -6.36 13.31
CA PRO A 37 1.26 -6.57 14.29
C PRO A 37 -0.15 -6.38 13.73
N SER A 38 -1.17 -6.88 14.43
CA SER A 38 -2.56 -6.59 14.06
C SER A 38 -2.81 -5.07 14.07
N GLY A 39 -3.56 -4.57 13.08
CA GLY A 39 -3.87 -3.14 12.95
C GLY A 39 -2.79 -2.28 12.26
N CYS A 40 -1.62 -2.82 11.91
CA CYS A 40 -0.54 -2.01 11.30
C CYS A 40 -0.74 -1.64 9.81
N GLY A 41 -1.93 -1.82 9.23
CA GLY A 41 -2.24 -1.39 7.87
C GLY A 41 -1.95 -2.38 6.72
N LYS A 42 -1.52 -3.63 6.99
CA LYS A 42 -1.20 -4.64 5.95
C LYS A 42 -2.35 -4.91 4.97
N SER A 43 -3.51 -5.32 5.51
CA SER A 43 -4.68 -5.64 4.69
C SER A 43 -5.24 -4.39 4.00
N THR A 44 -5.09 -3.22 4.63
CA THR A 44 -5.45 -1.94 4.03
C THR A 44 -4.57 -1.65 2.80
N LEU A 45 -3.25 -1.81 2.91
CA LEU A 45 -2.32 -1.65 1.79
C LEU A 45 -2.62 -2.62 0.65
N LEU A 46 -2.86 -3.91 0.94
CA LEU A 46 -3.23 -4.90 -0.07
C LEU A 46 -4.54 -4.54 -0.79
N ARG A 47 -5.55 -4.04 -0.07
CA ARG A 47 -6.81 -3.60 -0.68
C ARG A 47 -6.60 -2.40 -1.59
N MET A 48 -5.71 -1.46 -1.24
CA MET A 48 -5.38 -0.33 -2.10
C MET A 48 -4.64 -0.76 -3.37
N ILE A 49 -3.66 -1.66 -3.27
CA ILE A 49 -2.96 -2.23 -4.43
C ILE A 49 -3.96 -2.94 -5.35
N ALA A 50 -4.92 -3.68 -4.78
CA ALA A 50 -5.96 -4.38 -5.54
C ALA A 50 -7.04 -3.45 -6.13
N GLY A 51 -7.00 -2.14 -5.88
CA GLY A 51 -8.03 -1.20 -6.31
C GLY A 51 -9.36 -1.31 -5.56
N LEU A 52 -9.41 -2.04 -4.45
CA LEU A 52 -10.60 -2.24 -3.62
C LEU A 52 -10.79 -1.15 -2.56
N GLU A 53 -9.76 -0.32 -2.35
CA GLU A 53 -9.75 0.77 -1.38
C GLU A 53 -9.04 1.98 -1.99
N GLN A 54 -9.61 3.18 -1.83
CA GLN A 54 -8.97 4.41 -2.33
C GLN A 54 -7.83 4.86 -1.41
N ILE A 55 -6.74 5.34 -2.00
CA ILE A 55 -5.67 6.04 -1.29
C ILE A 55 -6.16 7.41 -0.83
N SER A 56 -5.65 7.90 0.29
CA SER A 56 -5.88 9.29 0.74
C SER A 56 -4.83 10.26 0.20
N GLY A 57 -3.74 9.76 -0.37
CA GLY A 57 -2.69 10.53 -1.02
C GLY A 57 -1.53 9.65 -1.46
N GLY A 58 -0.61 10.23 -2.24
CA GLY A 58 0.50 9.50 -2.87
C GLY A 58 0.07 8.82 -4.17
N GLU A 59 0.81 7.79 -4.59
CA GLU A 59 0.57 7.09 -5.84
C GLU A 59 0.92 5.60 -5.75
N ILE A 60 0.12 4.75 -6.39
CA ILE A 60 0.41 3.33 -6.62
C ILE A 60 0.44 3.11 -8.13
N ARG A 61 1.56 2.60 -8.66
CA ARG A 61 1.74 2.25 -10.07
C ARG A 61 1.90 0.73 -10.21
N ILE A 62 1.22 0.17 -11.20
CA ILE A 62 1.33 -1.25 -11.60
C ILE A 62 1.69 -1.26 -13.08
N GLY A 63 2.84 -1.84 -13.43
CA GLY A 63 3.36 -1.85 -14.79
C GLY A 63 4.83 -2.22 -14.81
#